data_AF-A0A7L1M7J7-F1
#
_entry.id   AF-A0A7L1M7J7-F1
#
_cell.length_a   1.000
_cell.length_b   1.000
_cell.length_c   1.000
_cell.angle_alpha   90.00
_cell.angle_beta   90.00
_cell.angle_gamma   90.00
#
_symmetry.space_group_name_H-M   'P 1'
#
loop_
_entity.id
_entity.type
_entity.pdbx_description
1 polymer ?
#
loop_
_entity_poly.entity_id
_entity_poly.type
_entity_poly.pdbx_seq_one_letter_code
_entity_poly.pdbx_strand_id
1 'polypeptide(L)'
;DRIAQNIIKSHLETCQYTMEELHQLAWQTHTYEEIKVYQSKTREALWQQCAIQITHAIQYVVEFAKRITGFMELCQNDQILLLKSGCLEVVLVRMCRAFNPLNNTVLFEGKYGGMQMFKALGSDDLVNEAFDFAKNLCSLQLTEEEIALFSSAVLISPDRAWLIEPRKVQKLQEKIYFALQHVIQKNHLDEETLTKLIAKIPTITALCNLHGEKLQVFKQSHPDIVNTLFPPLYKELFNPDSTTGCK
;
A
#
# COMPACT_ATOMS: atom_id res chain seq x y z
N ASP A 1 -25.54 3.56 -2.61
CA ASP A 1 -25.23 2.37 -1.80
C ASP A 1 -24.56 2.81 -0.49
N ARG A 2 -25.04 2.34 0.67
CA ARG A 2 -24.58 2.78 2.00
C ARG A 2 -23.15 2.31 2.28
N ILE A 3 -22.76 1.12 1.82
CA ILE A 3 -21.41 0.59 2.03
C ILE A 3 -20.38 1.40 1.24
N ALA A 4 -20.70 1.74 -0.01
CA ALA A 4 -19.84 2.53 -0.88
C ALA A 4 -19.54 3.91 -0.27
N GLN A 5 -20.58 4.62 0.17
CA GLN A 5 -20.42 5.94 0.76
C GLN A 5 -19.61 5.92 2.06
N ASN A 6 -19.77 4.88 2.88
CA ASN A 6 -18.93 4.71 4.07
C ASN A 6 -17.45 4.46 3.70
N ILE A 7 -17.17 3.61 2.72
CA ILE A 7 -15.80 3.31 2.28
C ILE A 7 -15.14 4.56 1.67
N ILE A 8 -15.86 5.26 0.79
CA ILE A 8 -15.37 6.50 0.14
C ILE A 8 -15.04 7.55 1.20
N LYS A 9 -15.97 7.81 2.13
CA LYS A 9 -15.72 8.74 3.24
C LYS A 9 -14.53 8.31 4.09
N SER A 10 -14.45 7.03 4.43
CA SER A 10 -13.34 6.49 5.21
C SER A 10 -12.01 6.70 4.52
N HIS A 11 -11.93 6.48 3.21
CA HIS A 11 -10.72 6.71 2.41
C HIS A 11 -10.29 8.17 2.44
N LEU A 12 -11.21 9.11 2.19
CA LEU A 12 -10.92 10.54 2.20
C LEU A 12 -10.40 11.02 3.56
N GLU A 13 -10.94 10.51 4.66
CA GLU A 13 -10.54 10.88 6.02
C GLU A 13 -9.28 10.16 6.53
N THR A 14 -8.75 9.19 5.77
CA THR A 14 -7.63 8.34 6.18
C THR A 14 -6.55 8.23 5.10
N CYS A 15 -6.50 9.16 4.16
CA CYS A 15 -5.32 9.36 3.32
C CYS A 15 -4.38 10.35 4.02
N GLN A 16 -3.07 10.08 3.93
CA GLN A 16 -2.05 10.98 4.48
C GLN A 16 -2.08 12.36 3.82
N TYR A 17 -2.37 12.39 2.52
CA TYR A 17 -2.48 13.60 1.71
C TYR A 17 -3.83 13.66 1.03
N THR A 18 -4.45 14.85 1.03
CA THR A 18 -5.64 15.14 0.22
C THR A 18 -5.26 15.27 -1.26
N MET A 19 -6.26 15.22 -2.15
CA MET A 19 -6.00 15.43 -3.58
C MET A 19 -5.52 16.86 -3.87
N GLU A 20 -6.01 17.86 -3.15
CA GLU A 20 -5.54 19.24 -3.32
C GLU A 20 -4.06 19.37 -2.96
N GLU A 21 -3.61 18.76 -1.86
CA GLU A 21 -2.20 18.74 -1.47
C GLU A 21 -1.34 18.03 -2.51
N LEU A 22 -1.78 16.85 -2.99
CA LEU A 22 -1.06 16.10 -4.02
C LEU A 22 -0.94 16.89 -5.34
N HIS A 23 -1.98 17.62 -5.75
CA HIS A 23 -1.92 18.49 -6.93
C HIS A 23 -0.93 19.65 -6.76
N GLN A 24 -0.85 20.25 -5.56
CA GLN A 24 0.12 21.31 -5.27
C GLN A 24 1.57 20.80 -5.25
N LEU A 25 1.76 19.54 -4.85
CA LEU A 25 3.06 18.89 -4.76
C LEU A 25 3.52 18.26 -6.08
N ALA A 26 2.62 18.00 -7.04
CA ALA A 26 2.87 17.18 -8.24
C ALA A 26 4.10 17.57 -9.08
N TRP A 27 4.52 18.85 -9.00
CA TRP A 27 5.68 19.40 -9.72
C TRP A 27 6.84 19.81 -8.80
N GLN A 28 6.68 19.63 -7.49
CA GLN A 28 7.73 19.84 -6.51
C GLN A 28 8.61 18.59 -6.46
N THR A 29 9.63 18.56 -7.31
CA THR A 29 10.58 17.45 -7.39
C THR A 29 11.80 17.71 -6.51
N HIS A 30 12.44 16.63 -6.05
CA HIS A 30 13.72 16.75 -5.38
C HIS A 30 14.77 17.38 -6.28
N THR A 31 15.58 18.30 -5.73
CA THR A 31 16.69 18.89 -6.49
C THR A 31 17.80 17.86 -6.72
N TYR A 32 18.72 18.17 -7.63
CA TYR A 32 19.87 17.31 -7.90
C TYR A 32 20.73 17.07 -6.65
N GLU A 33 20.90 18.10 -5.81
CA GLU A 33 21.64 18.02 -4.54
C GLU A 33 20.91 17.11 -3.55
N GLU A 34 19.58 17.21 -3.44
CA GLU A 34 18.77 16.34 -2.59
C GLU A 34 18.86 14.89 -3.05
N ILE A 35 18.74 14.64 -4.37
CA ILE A 35 18.90 13.29 -4.94
C ILE A 35 20.29 12.72 -4.62
N LYS A 36 21.35 13.53 -4.71
CA LYS A 36 22.70 13.12 -4.32
C LYS A 36 22.80 12.74 -2.84
N VAL A 37 22.09 13.44 -1.96
CA VAL A 37 22.02 13.09 -0.53
C VAL A 37 21.38 11.72 -0.33
N TYR A 38 20.31 11.39 -1.06
CA TYR A 38 19.73 10.04 -0.99
C TYR A 38 20.68 8.97 -1.51
N GLN A 39 21.38 9.24 -2.60
CA GLN A 39 22.34 8.32 -3.21
C GLN A 39 23.60 8.10 -2.37
N SER A 40 23.97 9.07 -1.54
CA SER A 40 25.13 8.97 -0.64
C SER A 40 24.80 8.36 0.72
N LYS A 41 23.52 8.12 1.05
CA LYS A 41 23.13 7.39 2.26
C LYS A 41 23.71 5.97 2.21
N THR A 42 24.04 5.46 3.38
CA THR A 42 24.32 4.03 3.52
C THR A 42 23.05 3.22 3.25
N ARG A 43 23.21 1.94 2.93
CA ARG A 43 22.09 1.05 2.65
C ARG A 43 21.13 0.97 3.83
N GLU A 44 21.68 0.88 5.05
CA GLU A 44 20.91 0.77 6.30
C GLU A 44 20.11 2.04 6.58
N ALA A 45 20.72 3.21 6.38
CA ALA A 45 20.07 4.49 6.60
C ALA A 45 18.87 4.66 5.67
N LEU A 46 19.01 4.33 4.38
CA LEU A 46 17.90 4.46 3.44
C LEU A 46 16.80 3.40 3.69
N TRP A 47 17.18 2.16 4.03
CA TRP A 47 16.23 1.11 4.42
C TRP A 47 15.40 1.50 5.64
N GLN A 48 16.04 2.03 6.70
CA GLN A 48 15.34 2.53 7.88
C GLN A 48 14.36 3.64 7.52
N GLN A 49 14.79 4.58 6.66
CA GLN A 49 13.96 5.71 6.26
C GLN A 49 12.75 5.27 5.43
N CYS A 50 12.92 4.34 4.49
CA CYS A 50 11.81 3.73 3.75
C CYS A 50 10.86 2.97 4.70
N ALA A 51 11.39 2.22 5.66
CA ALA A 51 10.56 1.52 6.65
C ALA A 51 9.71 2.49 7.48
N ILE A 52 10.25 3.66 7.85
CA ILE A 52 9.51 4.74 8.53
C ILE A 52 8.36 5.24 7.65
N GLN A 53 8.64 5.61 6.39
CA GLN A 53 7.61 6.12 5.49
C GLN A 53 6.51 5.10 5.20
N ILE A 54 6.88 3.83 4.98
CA ILE A 54 5.91 2.73 4.83
C ILE A 54 5.08 2.56 6.09
N THR A 55 5.69 2.65 7.28
CA THR A 55 4.96 2.53 8.56
C THR A 55 3.93 3.65 8.72
N HIS A 56 4.29 4.89 8.39
CA HIS A 56 3.34 6.00 8.42
C HIS A 56 2.14 5.72 7.50
N ALA A 57 2.38 5.29 6.26
CA ALA A 57 1.31 4.94 5.34
C ALA A 57 0.43 3.78 5.86
N ILE A 58 1.03 2.76 6.48
CA ILE A 58 0.31 1.63 7.09
C ILE A 58 -0.60 2.10 8.24
N GLN A 59 -0.17 3.05 9.08
CA GLN A 59 -1.01 3.57 10.16
C GLN A 59 -2.31 4.17 9.62
N TYR A 60 -2.24 4.90 8.51
CA TYR A 60 -3.41 5.42 7.79
C TYR A 60 -4.30 4.29 7.21
N VAL A 61 -3.70 3.18 6.74
CA VAL A 61 -4.45 2.00 6.28
C VAL A 61 -5.16 1.28 7.45
N VAL A 62 -4.55 1.22 8.62
CA VAL A 62 -5.19 0.66 9.83
C VAL A 62 -6.41 1.50 10.22
N GLU A 63 -6.30 2.83 10.19
CA GLU A 63 -7.43 3.72 10.44
C GLU A 63 -8.51 3.61 9.36
N PHE A 64 -8.13 3.43 8.10
CA PHE A 64 -9.05 3.13 7.00
C PHE A 64 -9.86 1.86 7.30
N ALA A 65 -9.18 0.77 7.63
CA ALA A 65 -9.79 -0.53 7.91
C ALA A 65 -10.83 -0.45 9.04
N LYS A 66 -10.49 0.21 10.15
CA LYS A 66 -11.38 0.38 11.31
C LYS A 66 -12.69 1.11 10.98
N ARG A 67 -12.68 1.98 9.97
CA ARG A 67 -13.85 2.79 9.57
C ARG A 67 -14.75 2.09 8.54
N ILE A 68 -14.30 1.00 7.93
CA ILE A 68 -15.11 0.21 7.00
C ILE A 68 -16.18 -0.54 7.79
N THR A 69 -17.45 -0.26 7.47
CA THR A 69 -18.60 -0.97 8.03
C THR A 69 -18.49 -2.47 7.74
N GLY A 70 -18.55 -3.29 8.78
CA GLY A 70 -18.38 -4.74 8.70
C GLY A 70 -16.98 -5.25 9.03
N PHE A 71 -15.93 -4.41 8.97
CA PHE A 71 -14.57 -4.85 9.32
C PHE A 71 -14.43 -5.10 10.84
N MET A 72 -14.87 -4.14 11.65
CA MET A 72 -14.85 -4.27 13.13
C MET A 72 -15.84 -5.32 13.67
N GLU A 73 -16.73 -5.85 12.82
CA GLU A 73 -17.64 -6.94 13.16
C GLU A 73 -16.99 -8.31 12.99
N LEU A 74 -15.86 -8.43 12.29
CA LEU A 74 -15.08 -9.66 12.19
C LEU A 74 -14.42 -9.98 13.54
N CYS A 75 -14.13 -11.26 13.81
CA CYS A 75 -13.33 -11.61 14.98
C CYS A 75 -11.93 -10.94 14.94
N GLN A 76 -11.36 -10.66 16.11
CA GLN A 76 -10.08 -9.94 16.21
C GLN A 76 -8.94 -10.64 15.46
N ASN A 77 -8.93 -11.98 15.46
CA ASN A 77 -7.94 -12.76 14.72
C ASN A 77 -7.98 -12.47 13.21
N ASP A 78 -9.17 -12.44 12.62
CA ASP A 78 -9.34 -12.14 11.20
C ASP A 78 -9.00 -10.68 10.88
N GLN A 79 -9.35 -9.74 11.76
CA GLN A 79 -8.93 -8.34 11.61
C GLN A 79 -7.40 -8.22 11.55
N ILE A 80 -6.69 -8.91 12.44
CA ILE A 80 -5.22 -8.94 12.47
C ILE A 80 -4.66 -9.61 11.21
N LEU A 81 -5.20 -10.75 10.80
CA LEU A 81 -4.74 -11.48 9.62
C LEU A 81 -4.92 -10.65 8.34
N LEU A 82 -6.07 -9.99 8.16
CA LEU A 82 -6.34 -9.13 7.02
C LEU A 82 -5.40 -7.93 6.99
N LEU A 83 -5.12 -7.30 8.14
CA LEU A 83 -4.17 -6.18 8.21
C LEU A 83 -2.73 -6.65 7.95
N LYS A 84 -2.31 -7.76 8.55
CA LYS A 84 -0.95 -8.30 8.40
C LYS A 84 -0.64 -8.69 6.95
N SER A 85 -1.62 -9.21 6.24
CA SER A 85 -1.45 -9.63 4.84
C SER A 85 -1.79 -8.54 3.82
N GLY A 86 -2.69 -7.60 4.12
CA GLY A 86 -3.21 -6.64 3.15
C GLY A 86 -2.75 -5.19 3.33
N CYS A 87 -2.11 -4.80 4.44
CA CYS A 87 -1.79 -3.39 4.65
C CYS A 87 -0.82 -2.82 3.61
N LEU A 88 0.25 -3.56 3.27
CA LEU A 88 1.20 -3.14 2.26
C LEU A 88 0.58 -3.13 0.86
N GLU A 89 -0.32 -4.07 0.59
CA GLU A 89 -1.06 -4.10 -0.67
C GLU A 89 -1.90 -2.83 -0.87
N VAL A 90 -2.59 -2.37 0.18
CA VAL A 90 -3.33 -1.11 0.15
C VAL A 90 -2.39 0.10 0.03
N VAL A 91 -1.23 0.08 0.69
CA VAL A 91 -0.22 1.14 0.52
C VAL A 91 0.23 1.23 -0.94
N LEU A 92 0.48 0.10 -1.60
CA LEU A 92 0.83 0.05 -3.01
C LEU A 92 -0.29 0.58 -3.91
N VAL A 93 -1.55 0.20 -3.65
CA VAL A 93 -2.70 0.77 -4.37
C VAL A 93 -2.76 2.29 -4.19
N ARG A 94 -2.64 2.79 -2.96
CA ARG A 94 -2.70 4.23 -2.66
C ARG A 94 -1.49 5.01 -3.19
N MET A 95 -0.37 4.35 -3.45
CA MET A 95 0.82 4.97 -4.05
C MET A 95 0.50 5.61 -5.41
N CYS A 96 -0.46 5.07 -6.18
CA CYS A 96 -0.80 5.65 -7.49
C CYS A 96 -1.35 7.08 -7.40
N ARG A 97 -1.99 7.45 -6.29
CA ARG A 97 -2.45 8.83 -6.02
C ARG A 97 -1.28 9.80 -5.93
N ALA A 98 -0.16 9.32 -5.40
CA ALA A 98 1.05 10.08 -5.15
C ALA A 98 2.16 9.74 -6.15
N PHE A 99 1.78 9.27 -7.34
CA PHE A 99 2.69 8.94 -8.44
C PHE A 99 2.40 9.84 -9.64
N ASN A 100 3.45 10.43 -10.20
CA ASN A 100 3.37 11.21 -11.43
C ASN A 100 3.87 10.36 -12.61
N PRO A 101 2.95 9.86 -13.47
CA PRO A 101 3.31 8.98 -14.58
C PRO A 101 4.03 9.69 -15.74
N LEU A 102 3.99 11.03 -15.79
CA LEU A 102 4.63 11.80 -16.87
C LEU A 102 6.15 11.83 -16.74
N ASN A 103 6.65 11.92 -15.50
CA ASN A 103 8.08 11.95 -15.20
C ASN A 103 8.56 10.73 -14.39
N ASN A 104 7.69 9.74 -14.16
CA ASN A 104 7.94 8.54 -13.35
C ASN A 104 8.53 8.87 -11.98
N THR A 105 7.81 9.67 -11.19
CA THR A 105 8.21 10.04 -9.84
C THR A 105 7.12 9.70 -8.82
N VAL A 106 7.53 9.40 -7.59
CA VAL A 106 6.64 9.12 -6.45
C VAL A 106 6.89 10.14 -5.34
N LEU A 107 5.85 10.56 -4.63
CA LEU A 107 5.99 11.41 -3.45
C LEU A 107 6.74 10.63 -2.35
N PHE A 108 7.87 11.15 -1.92
CA PHE A 108 8.67 10.60 -0.84
C PHE A 108 9.24 11.76 -0.02
N GLU A 109 8.98 11.80 1.28
CA GLU A 109 9.43 12.88 2.17
C GLU A 109 9.10 14.30 1.70
N GLY A 110 7.89 14.48 1.17
CA GLY A 110 7.33 15.79 0.85
C GLY A 110 7.65 16.32 -0.56
N LYS A 111 8.49 15.62 -1.35
CA LYS A 111 8.73 15.95 -2.76
C LYS A 111 8.67 14.72 -3.65
N TYR A 112 8.48 14.94 -4.94
CA TYR A 112 8.45 13.88 -5.94
C TYR A 112 9.87 13.46 -6.34
N GLY A 113 10.11 12.15 -6.31
CA GLY A 113 11.40 11.53 -6.53
C GLY A 113 11.35 10.38 -7.52
N GLY A 114 12.35 10.28 -8.39
CA GLY A 114 12.50 9.15 -9.32
C GLY A 114 13.20 7.95 -8.66
N MET A 115 13.18 6.80 -9.35
CA MET A 115 13.81 5.55 -8.91
C MET A 115 15.27 5.73 -8.46
N GLN A 116 16.01 6.66 -9.06
CA GLN A 116 17.42 6.94 -8.76
C GLN A 116 17.68 7.40 -7.31
N MET A 117 16.65 7.90 -6.60
CA MET A 117 16.76 8.23 -5.18
C MET A 117 16.89 6.98 -4.31
N PHE A 118 16.30 5.87 -4.76
CA PHE A 118 16.26 4.63 -4.00
C PHE A 118 17.48 3.72 -4.24
N LYS A 119 18.46 4.19 -5.02
CA LYS A 119 19.65 3.42 -5.43
C LYS A 119 20.41 2.78 -4.26
N ALA A 120 20.53 3.49 -3.12
CA ALA A 120 21.27 2.97 -1.97
C ALA A 120 20.58 1.77 -1.29
N LEU A 121 19.30 1.47 -1.58
CA LEU A 121 18.63 0.27 -1.09
C LEU A 121 19.30 -1.02 -1.60
N GLY A 122 19.92 -0.96 -2.79
CA GLY A 122 20.44 -2.13 -3.49
C GLY A 122 19.33 -3.12 -3.87
N SER A 123 18.17 -2.60 -4.29
CA SER A 123 16.96 -3.37 -4.59
C SER A 123 16.22 -2.77 -5.78
N ASP A 124 16.97 -2.49 -6.85
CA ASP A 124 16.46 -1.81 -8.05
C ASP A 124 15.29 -2.58 -8.69
N ASP A 125 15.29 -3.91 -8.60
CA ASP A 125 14.19 -4.75 -9.06
C ASP A 125 12.88 -4.48 -8.29
N LEU A 126 12.93 -4.39 -6.96
CA LEU A 126 11.76 -4.00 -6.15
C LEU A 126 11.26 -2.59 -6.50
N VAL A 127 12.17 -1.64 -6.66
CA VAL A 127 11.82 -0.25 -6.99
C VAL A 127 11.20 -0.17 -8.38
N ASN A 128 11.79 -0.85 -9.37
CA ASN A 128 11.27 -0.89 -10.74
C ASN A 128 9.87 -1.49 -10.79
N GLU A 129 9.65 -2.66 -10.18
CA GLU A 129 8.34 -3.30 -10.13
C GLU A 129 7.29 -2.42 -9.43
N ALA A 130 7.67 -1.69 -8.38
CA ALA A 130 6.77 -0.74 -7.72
C ALA A 130 6.40 0.45 -8.62
N PHE A 131 7.38 1.04 -9.32
CA PHE A 131 7.13 2.16 -10.24
C PHE A 131 6.32 1.72 -11.46
N ASP A 132 6.62 0.54 -12.01
CA ASP A 132 5.87 -0.04 -13.12
C ASP A 132 4.44 -0.36 -12.72
N PHE A 133 4.22 -0.94 -11.54
CA PHE A 133 2.89 -1.14 -10.98
C PHE A 133 2.13 0.19 -10.85
N ALA A 134 2.75 1.21 -10.24
CA ALA A 134 2.14 2.52 -10.04
C ALA A 134 1.70 3.13 -11.38
N LYS A 135 2.60 3.13 -12.37
CA LYS A 135 2.35 3.65 -13.71
C LYS A 135 1.22 2.92 -14.41
N ASN A 136 1.20 1.59 -14.33
CA ASN A 136 0.13 0.75 -14.88
C ASN A 136 -1.22 0.97 -14.20
N LEU A 137 -1.24 1.31 -12.90
CA LEU A 137 -2.47 1.63 -12.19
C LEU A 137 -2.96 3.04 -12.55
N CYS A 138 -2.05 4.03 -12.64
CA CYS A 138 -2.37 5.40 -13.08
C CYS A 138 -2.94 5.44 -14.50
N SER A 139 -2.55 4.53 -15.40
CA SER A 139 -3.11 4.49 -16.76
C SER A 139 -4.59 4.14 -16.82
N LEU A 140 -5.15 3.56 -15.74
CA LEU A 140 -6.59 3.31 -15.62
C LEU A 140 -7.38 4.56 -15.19
N GLN A 141 -6.71 5.66 -14.86
CA GLN A 141 -7.32 6.95 -14.49
C GLN A 141 -8.41 6.82 -13.43
N LEU A 142 -8.13 6.00 -12.40
CA LEU A 142 -9.08 5.72 -11.34
C LEU A 142 -9.45 6.99 -10.56
N THR A 143 -10.72 7.12 -10.23
CA THR A 143 -11.21 8.16 -9.32
C THR A 143 -10.90 7.80 -7.86
N GLU A 144 -10.96 8.78 -6.95
CA GLU A 144 -10.80 8.51 -5.51
C GLU A 144 -11.83 7.51 -4.97
N GLU A 145 -13.04 7.49 -5.53
CA GLU A 145 -14.08 6.53 -5.15
C GLU A 145 -13.70 5.10 -5.55
N GLU A 146 -13.15 4.92 -6.74
CA GLU A 146 -12.70 3.62 -7.25
C GLU A 146 -11.47 3.13 -6.48
N ILE A 147 -10.52 4.02 -6.18
CA ILE A 147 -9.35 3.68 -5.36
C ILE A 147 -9.77 3.27 -3.96
N ALA A 148 -10.74 3.97 -3.34
CA ALA A 148 -11.26 3.62 -2.03
C ALA A 148 -11.88 2.22 -2.01
N LEU A 149 -12.76 1.94 -2.97
CA LEU A 149 -13.46 0.66 -3.08
C LEU A 149 -12.49 -0.48 -3.41
N PHE A 150 -11.57 -0.27 -4.36
CA PHE A 150 -10.57 -1.27 -4.70
C PHE A 150 -9.61 -1.55 -3.53
N SER A 151 -9.16 -0.52 -2.82
CA SER A 151 -8.35 -0.66 -1.59
C SER A 151 -9.07 -1.52 -0.56
N SER A 152 -10.37 -1.28 -0.34
CA SER A 152 -11.16 -2.07 0.61
C SER A 152 -11.34 -3.53 0.16
N ALA A 153 -11.52 -3.79 -1.14
CA ALA A 153 -11.65 -5.13 -1.69
C ALA A 153 -10.35 -5.94 -1.56
N VAL A 154 -9.21 -5.31 -1.83
CA VAL A 154 -7.86 -5.90 -1.66
C VAL A 154 -7.59 -6.25 -0.19
N LEU A 155 -7.94 -5.34 0.73
CA LEU A 155 -7.80 -5.57 2.15
C LEU A 155 -8.70 -6.71 2.66
N ILE A 156 -9.97 -6.71 2.27
CA ILE A 156 -11.00 -7.65 2.74
C ILE A 156 -11.02 -8.86 1.79
N SER A 157 -9.91 -9.61 1.76
CA SER A 157 -9.78 -10.81 0.93
C SER A 157 -10.13 -12.08 1.71
N PRO A 158 -11.06 -12.92 1.22
CA PRO A 158 -11.40 -14.20 1.87
C PRO A 158 -10.34 -15.28 1.66
N ASP A 159 -9.37 -15.06 0.76
CA ASP A 159 -8.34 -16.02 0.40
C ASP A 159 -7.08 -15.92 1.29
N ARG A 160 -7.11 -15.04 2.31
CA ARG A 160 -6.00 -14.96 3.28
C ARG A 160 -5.95 -16.26 4.08
N ALA A 161 -4.73 -16.77 4.24
CA ALA A 161 -4.49 -17.96 5.06
C ALA A 161 -4.93 -17.72 6.52
N TRP A 162 -5.41 -18.78 7.16
CA TRP A 162 -5.75 -18.83 8.60
C TRP A 162 -6.98 -18.05 9.05
N LEU A 163 -7.79 -17.51 8.14
CA LEU A 163 -9.06 -16.88 8.50
C LEU A 163 -10.00 -17.88 9.19
N ILE A 164 -10.63 -17.42 10.27
CA ILE A 164 -11.63 -18.15 11.04
C ILE A 164 -13.00 -18.04 10.39
N GLU A 165 -13.36 -16.84 9.90
CA GLU A 165 -14.66 -16.53 9.29
C GLU A 165 -14.55 -16.18 7.78
N PRO A 166 -13.89 -16.97 6.91
CA PRO A 166 -13.64 -16.60 5.52
C PRO A 166 -14.93 -16.33 4.72
N ARG A 167 -16.03 -17.03 5.05
CA ARG A 167 -17.34 -16.79 4.41
C ARG A 167 -17.94 -15.42 4.76
N LYS A 168 -17.66 -14.89 5.95
CA LYS A 168 -18.13 -13.56 6.37
C LYS A 168 -17.33 -12.47 5.67
N VAL A 169 -16.02 -12.67 5.56
CA VAL A 169 -15.11 -11.85 4.76
C VAL A 169 -15.55 -11.82 3.29
N GLN A 170 -15.81 -13.00 2.71
CA GLN A 170 -16.29 -13.12 1.32
C GLN A 170 -17.58 -12.33 1.07
N LYS A 171 -18.59 -12.49 1.92
CA LYS A 171 -19.86 -11.74 1.79
C LYS A 171 -19.66 -10.23 1.91
N LEU A 172 -18.69 -9.78 2.69
CA LEU A 172 -18.34 -8.37 2.79
C LEU A 172 -17.66 -7.90 1.49
N GLN A 173 -16.69 -8.67 0.99
CA GLN A 173 -15.98 -8.37 -0.25
C GLN A 173 -16.91 -8.37 -1.48
N GLU A 174 -17.87 -9.28 -1.58
CA GLU A 174 -18.86 -9.32 -2.66
C GLU A 174 -19.68 -8.04 -2.74
N LYS A 175 -20.10 -7.49 -1.59
CA LYS A 175 -20.82 -6.20 -1.53
C LYS A 175 -19.92 -5.04 -1.99
N ILE A 176 -18.64 -5.10 -1.65
CA ILE A 176 -17.65 -4.10 -2.08
C ILE A 176 -17.43 -4.16 -3.59
N TYR A 177 -17.27 -5.36 -4.16
CA TYR A 177 -17.12 -5.52 -5.61
C TYR A 177 -18.38 -5.08 -6.37
N PHE A 178 -19.57 -5.37 -5.84
CA PHE A 178 -20.81 -4.88 -6.42
C PHE A 178 -20.86 -3.33 -6.43
N ALA A 179 -20.48 -2.70 -5.31
CA ALA A 179 -20.36 -1.25 -5.23
C ALA A 179 -19.29 -0.69 -6.19
N LEU A 180 -18.12 -1.32 -6.27
CA LEU A 180 -17.04 -0.93 -7.17
C LEU A 180 -17.47 -1.01 -8.63
N GLN A 181 -18.14 -2.09 -9.03
CA GLN A 181 -18.68 -2.24 -10.38
C GLN A 181 -19.63 -1.10 -10.73
N HIS A 182 -20.53 -0.74 -9.81
CA HIS A 182 -21.48 0.33 -10.03
C HIS A 182 -20.84 1.73 -10.13
N VAL A 183 -19.75 1.98 -9.39
CA VAL A 183 -18.99 3.23 -9.49
C VAL A 183 -18.22 3.29 -10.82
N ILE A 184 -17.54 2.21 -11.20
CA ILE A 184 -16.80 2.12 -12.46
C ILE A 184 -17.71 2.39 -13.67
N GLN A 185 -18.91 1.78 -13.68
CA GLN A 185 -19.89 1.96 -14.77
C GLN A 185 -20.39 3.40 -14.94
N LYS A 186 -20.20 4.27 -13.94
CA LYS A 186 -20.55 5.69 -14.04
C LYS A 186 -19.43 6.53 -14.66
N ASN A 187 -18.19 6.12 -14.47
CA ASN A 187 -17.00 6.91 -14.80
C ASN A 187 -16.31 6.44 -16.08
N HIS A 188 -16.44 5.15 -16.41
CA HIS A 188 -15.73 4.51 -17.52
C HIS A 188 -16.72 3.93 -18.52
N LEU A 189 -16.48 4.16 -19.82
CA LEU A 189 -17.18 3.48 -20.91
C LEU A 189 -16.68 2.04 -21.12
N ASP A 190 -15.47 1.75 -20.63
CA ASP A 190 -14.83 0.45 -20.74
C ASP A 190 -15.35 -0.51 -19.67
N GLU A 191 -16.20 -1.46 -20.09
CA GLU A 191 -16.78 -2.50 -19.23
C GLU A 191 -15.73 -3.45 -18.63
N GLU A 192 -14.51 -3.49 -19.18
CA GLU A 192 -13.42 -4.34 -18.70
C GLU A 192 -12.61 -3.73 -17.55
N THR A 193 -12.87 -2.48 -17.16
CA THR A 193 -12.08 -1.77 -16.14
C THR A 193 -12.02 -2.54 -14.82
N LEU A 194 -13.14 -3.14 -14.38
CA LEU A 194 -13.17 -3.98 -13.17
C LEU A 194 -12.28 -5.23 -13.32
N THR A 195 -12.35 -5.90 -14.47
CA THR A 195 -11.52 -7.07 -14.77
C THR A 195 -10.04 -6.70 -14.79
N LYS A 196 -9.68 -5.55 -15.37
CA LYS A 196 -8.31 -5.01 -15.39
C LYS A 196 -7.80 -4.73 -13.99
N LEU A 197 -8.65 -4.22 -13.09
CA LEU A 197 -8.31 -3.99 -11.68
C LEU A 197 -8.10 -5.30 -10.92
N ILE A 198 -9.02 -6.25 -11.04
CA ILE A 198 -8.91 -7.57 -10.39
C ILE A 198 -7.63 -8.28 -10.88
N ALA A 199 -7.29 -8.16 -12.17
CA ALA A 199 -6.07 -8.68 -12.74
C ALA A 199 -4.78 -8.04 -12.17
N LYS A 200 -4.86 -6.90 -11.45
CA LYS A 200 -3.72 -6.33 -10.72
C LYS A 200 -3.45 -6.99 -9.38
N ILE A 201 -4.41 -7.71 -8.79
CA ILE A 201 -4.25 -8.33 -7.46
C ILE A 201 -3.05 -9.28 -7.39
N PRO A 202 -2.84 -10.21 -8.35
CA PRO A 202 -1.64 -11.06 -8.31
C PRO A 202 -0.33 -10.28 -8.38
N THR A 203 -0.28 -9.19 -9.16
CA THR A 203 0.89 -8.30 -9.23
C THR A 203 1.14 -7.59 -7.90
N ILE A 204 0.09 -7.12 -7.23
CA ILE A 204 0.19 -6.49 -5.91
C ILE A 204 0.77 -7.48 -4.89
N THR A 205 0.23 -8.71 -4.85
CA THR A 205 0.74 -9.76 -3.95
C THR A 205 2.18 -10.14 -4.28
N ALA A 206 2.54 -10.26 -5.56
CA ALA A 206 3.92 -10.55 -5.97
C ALA A 206 4.89 -9.44 -5.51
N LEU A 207 4.50 -8.18 -5.63
CA LEU A 207 5.31 -7.05 -5.19
C LEU A 207 5.49 -7.01 -3.65
N CYS A 208 4.44 -7.32 -2.89
CA CYS A 208 4.56 -7.47 -1.43
C CYS A 208 5.47 -8.63 -1.02
N ASN A 209 5.43 -9.75 -1.75
CA ASN A 209 6.33 -10.88 -1.51
C ASN A 209 7.78 -10.49 -1.80
N LEU A 210 8.04 -9.81 -2.94
CA LEU A 210 9.36 -9.29 -3.27
C LEU A 210 9.89 -8.34 -2.20
N HIS A 211 9.05 -7.44 -1.68
CA HIS A 211 9.41 -6.60 -0.53
C HIS A 211 9.84 -7.45 0.68
N GLY A 212 9.07 -8.49 1.00
CA GLY A 212 9.41 -9.43 2.07
C GLY A 212 10.76 -10.12 1.85
N GLU A 213 11.03 -10.62 0.65
CA GLU A 213 12.31 -11.25 0.28
C GLU A 213 13.48 -10.28 0.44
N LYS A 214 13.37 -9.04 -0.05
CA LYS A 214 14.42 -8.02 0.09
C LYS A 214 14.65 -7.64 1.54
N LEU A 215 13.58 -7.55 2.34
CA LEU A 215 13.68 -7.31 3.78
C LEU A 215 14.40 -8.46 4.49
N GLN A 216 14.15 -9.72 4.14
CA GLN A 216 14.86 -10.86 4.74
C GLN A 216 16.35 -10.83 4.41
N VAL A 217 16.71 -10.55 3.15
CA VAL A 217 18.12 -10.37 2.76
C VAL A 217 18.77 -9.22 3.52
N PHE A 218 18.08 -8.08 3.67
CA PHE A 218 18.59 -6.95 4.44
C PHE A 218 18.79 -7.32 5.93
N LYS A 219 17.82 -8.02 6.53
CA LYS A 219 17.86 -8.47 7.94
C LYS A 219 19.01 -9.45 8.19
N GLN A 220 19.34 -10.32 7.24
CA GLN A 220 20.49 -11.24 7.38
C GLN A 220 21.82 -10.49 7.49
N SER A 221 21.99 -9.40 6.73
CA SER A 221 23.19 -8.56 6.79
C SER A 221 23.18 -7.58 7.98
N HIS A 222 22.01 -7.11 8.40
CA HIS A 222 21.87 -6.04 9.41
C HIS A 222 20.80 -6.34 10.48
N PRO A 223 20.93 -7.45 11.22
CA PRO A 223 19.88 -7.88 12.17
C PRO A 223 19.65 -6.85 13.29
N ASP A 224 20.72 -6.22 13.80
CA ASP A 224 20.62 -5.23 14.86
C ASP A 224 19.87 -3.97 14.42
N ILE A 225 20.07 -3.54 13.17
CA ILE A 225 19.36 -2.39 12.61
C ILE A 225 17.86 -2.67 12.56
N VAL A 226 17.47 -3.85 12.05
CA VAL A 226 16.05 -4.24 11.99
C VAL A 226 15.48 -4.36 13.40
N ASN A 227 16.19 -4.96 14.35
CA ASN A 227 15.67 -5.18 15.69
C ASN A 227 15.54 -3.90 16.52
N THR A 228 16.47 -2.94 16.35
CA THR A 228 16.57 -1.75 17.21
C THR A 228 16.03 -0.48 16.56
N LEU A 229 16.24 -0.28 15.25
CA LEU A 229 15.97 1.00 14.59
C LEU A 229 14.70 1.00 13.73
N PHE A 230 14.20 -0.16 13.30
CA PHE A 230 12.96 -0.22 12.51
C PHE A 230 11.73 0.02 13.39
N PRO A 231 10.68 0.68 12.86
CA PRO A 231 9.46 0.95 13.60
C PRO A 231 8.82 -0.31 14.18
N PRO A 232 8.32 -0.30 15.44
CA PRO A 232 7.70 -1.47 16.07
C PRO A 232 6.60 -2.12 15.22
N LEU A 233 5.70 -1.31 14.66
CA LEU A 233 4.60 -1.79 13.81
C LEU A 233 5.11 -2.48 12.52
N TYR A 234 6.15 -1.93 11.89
CA TYR A 234 6.76 -2.56 10.71
C TYR A 234 7.30 -3.95 11.04
N LYS A 235 7.97 -4.08 12.20
CA LYS A 235 8.50 -5.38 12.66
C LYS A 235 7.37 -6.36 12.93
N GLU A 236 6.31 -5.96 13.61
CA GLU A 236 5.16 -6.83 13.90
C GLU A 236 4.50 -7.41 12.63
N LEU A 237 4.42 -6.59 11.58
CA LEU A 237 3.78 -6.96 10.33
C LEU A 237 4.67 -7.84 9.45
N PHE A 238 5.96 -7.52 9.33
CA PHE A 238 6.85 -8.15 8.34
C PHE A 238 7.93 -9.05 8.94
N ASN A 239 8.10 -9.09 10.27
CA ASN A 239 9.06 -9.98 10.93
C ASN A 239 8.34 -11.15 11.61
N PRO A 240 8.43 -12.38 11.09
CA PRO A 240 7.73 -13.54 11.66
C PRO A 240 8.25 -13.95 13.05
N ASP A 241 9.48 -13.56 13.42
CA ASP A 241 10.10 -13.97 14.68
C ASP A 241 9.58 -13.21 15.92
N SER A 242 8.75 -12.18 15.75
CA SER A 242 8.20 -11.43 16.89
C SER A 242 7.11 -12.18 17.67
N THR A 243 6.62 -13.32 17.16
CA THR A 243 5.60 -14.15 17.83
C THR A 243 6.18 -15.31 18.65
N THR A 244 7.51 -15.48 18.75
CA THR A 244 8.13 -16.53 19.59
C THR A 244 8.73 -15.95 20.87
N GLY A 245 7.94 -15.13 21.58
CA GLY A 245 8.25 -14.56 22.89
C GLY A 245 7.43 -15.14 24.04
N CYS A 246 7.05 -16.42 23.97
CA CYS A 246 6.69 -17.20 25.15
C CYS A 246 7.77 -18.28 25.31
N LYS A 247 8.77 -17.98 26.14
CA LYS A 247 9.55 -19.01 26.83
C LYS A 247 8.98 -19.16 28.23
#